data_AF-A0AAN1VRI9-F1
#
_entry.id   AF-A0AAN1VRI9-F1
#
_cell.length_a   1.000
_cell.length_b   1.000
_cell.length_c   1.000
_cell.angle_alpha   90.00
_cell.angle_beta   90.00
_cell.angle_gamma   90.00
#
_symmetry.space_group_name_H-M   'P 1'
#
loop_
_entity.id
_entity.type
_entity.pdbx_description
1 polymer ?
#
loop_
_entity_poly.entity_id
_entity_poly.type
_entity_poly.pdbx_seq_one_letter_code
_entity_poly.pdbx_strand_id
1 'polypeptide(L)'
;MLNIDNVESIKKAIRVDHDFDDDLIMEIYLPGAINEVKTAVSLREEDELFYEDNPTFNLLVLNIIAHHNDNRSTTSNEQAFEIPASSMSLIQTLRSNLAKWRKDNIEVIADES
;
A
#
# COMPACT_ATOMS: atom_id res chain seq x y z
N MET A 1 13.15 -9.27 6.94
CA MET A 1 11.82 -8.66 7.07
C MET A 1 11.55 -7.89 5.80
N LEU A 2 10.31 -7.87 5.29
CA LEU A 2 9.96 -6.99 4.16
C LEU A 2 10.07 -5.54 4.64
N ASN A 3 10.77 -4.69 3.89
CA ASN A 3 10.85 -3.25 4.15
C ASN A 3 10.42 -2.51 2.87
N ILE A 4 9.35 -1.73 2.94
CA ILE A 4 8.82 -1.00 1.78
C ILE A 4 9.65 0.24 1.43
N ASP A 5 10.55 0.70 2.31
CA ASP A 5 11.45 1.83 2.05
C ASP A 5 12.77 1.39 1.38
N ASN A 6 12.84 0.12 0.96
CA ASN A 6 14.04 -0.48 0.39
C ASN A 6 13.73 -1.10 -0.97
N VAL A 7 14.36 -0.57 -2.03
CA VAL A 7 14.12 -1.00 -3.42
C VAL A 7 14.36 -2.49 -3.65
N GLU A 8 15.41 -3.07 -3.06
CA GLU A 8 15.70 -4.51 -3.17
C GLU A 8 14.61 -5.38 -2.54
N SER A 9 14.04 -4.92 -1.42
CA SER A 9 12.94 -5.60 -0.74
C SER A 9 11.66 -5.54 -1.57
N ILE A 10 11.38 -4.40 -2.21
CA ILE A 10 10.26 -4.26 -3.14
C ILE A 10 10.46 -5.15 -4.37
N LYS A 11 11.60 -5.04 -5.07
CA LYS A 11 11.94 -5.84 -6.24
C LYS A 11 11.76 -7.33 -5.99
N LYS A 12 12.28 -7.82 -4.86
CA LYS A 12 12.11 -9.22 -4.45
C LYS A 12 10.64 -9.60 -4.24
N ALA A 13 9.82 -8.70 -3.70
CA ALA A 13 8.39 -8.95 -3.47
C ALA A 13 7.60 -9.00 -4.78
N ILE A 14 7.92 -8.12 -5.73
CA ILE A 14 7.25 -8.02 -7.04
C ILE A 14 7.92 -8.86 -8.14
N ARG A 15 8.99 -9.60 -7.81
CA ARG A 15 9.75 -10.48 -8.72
C ARG A 15 10.45 -9.76 -9.87
N VAL A 16 10.96 -8.56 -9.59
CA VAL A 16 11.87 -7.82 -10.48
C VAL A 16 13.31 -8.21 -10.15
N ASP A 17 14.11 -8.52 -11.17
CA ASP A 17 15.50 -8.99 -11.06
C ASP A 17 16.52 -8.06 -11.72
N HIS A 18 16.12 -6.82 -12.00
CA HIS A 18 16.91 -5.80 -12.68
C HIS A 18 16.80 -4.44 -11.98
N ASP A 19 17.73 -3.53 -12.28
CA ASP A 19 17.84 -2.25 -11.56
C ASP A 19 17.36 -1.04 -12.37
N PHE A 20 16.92 -1.23 -13.62
CA PHE A 20 16.64 -0.10 -14.52
C PHE A 20 15.44 0.76 -14.11
N ASP A 21 14.54 0.25 -13.27
CA ASP A 21 13.39 0.99 -12.74
C ASP A 21 13.55 1.35 -11.27
N ASP A 22 14.73 1.23 -10.66
CA ASP A 22 14.89 1.50 -9.23
C ASP A 22 14.41 2.91 -8.85
N ASP A 23 14.79 3.91 -9.63
CA ASP A 23 14.34 5.29 -9.46
C ASP A 23 12.82 5.41 -9.71
N LEU A 24 12.30 4.73 -10.73
CA LEU A 24 10.86 4.76 -11.04
C LEU A 24 10.02 4.12 -9.92
N ILE A 25 10.50 3.02 -9.34
CA ILE A 25 9.88 2.33 -8.22
C ILE A 25 9.89 3.24 -7.00
N MET A 26 11.05 3.80 -6.63
CA MET A 26 11.20 4.54 -5.38
C MET A 26 10.62 5.95 -5.44
N GLU A 27 10.78 6.66 -6.56
CA GLU A 27 10.39 8.06 -6.67
C GLU A 27 8.95 8.27 -7.16
N ILE A 28 8.39 7.28 -7.88
CA ILE A 28 7.06 7.42 -8.49
C ILE A 28 6.08 6.37 -7.96
N TYR A 29 6.37 5.08 -8.12
CA TYR A 29 5.39 4.03 -7.82
C TYR A 29 5.13 3.89 -6.33
N LEU A 30 6.18 3.85 -5.49
CA LEU A 30 6.05 3.74 -4.04
C LEU A 30 5.25 4.90 -3.43
N PRO A 31 5.61 6.18 -3.62
CA PRO A 31 4.84 7.29 -3.05
C PRO A 31 3.43 7.38 -3.64
N GLY A 32 3.25 7.07 -4.92
CA GLY A 32 1.92 7.01 -5.55
C GLY A 32 1.02 5.96 -4.91
N ALA A 33 1.53 4.73 -4.74
CA ALA A 33 0.81 3.63 -4.12
C ALA A 33 0.46 3.91 -2.65
N ILE A 34 1.41 4.46 -1.87
CA ILE A 34 1.16 4.88 -0.48
C ILE A 34 0.03 5.91 -0.44
N ASN A 35 0.11 6.94 -1.28
CA ASN A 35 -0.89 8.01 -1.33
C ASN A 35 -2.27 7.47 -1.73
N GLU A 36 -2.35 6.56 -2.70
CA GLU A 36 -3.60 5.93 -3.13
C GLU A 36 -4.26 5.16 -1.99
N VAL A 37 -3.50 4.30 -1.29
CA VAL A 37 -4.01 3.51 -0.18
C VAL A 37 -4.44 4.40 0.98
N LYS A 38 -3.61 5.38 1.38
CA LYS A 38 -3.95 6.31 2.46
C LYS A 38 -5.17 7.16 2.13
N THR A 39 -5.29 7.67 0.91
CA THR A 39 -6.48 8.41 0.46
C THR A 39 -7.73 7.56 0.54
N ALA A 40 -7.63 6.29 0.18
CA ALA A 40 -8.74 5.35 0.30
C ALA A 40 -9.06 5.00 1.76
N VAL A 41 -8.11 5.01 2.69
CA VAL A 41 -8.34 4.59 4.09
C VAL A 41 -8.55 5.77 5.02
N SER A 42 -7.53 6.60 5.23
CA SER A 42 -7.60 7.84 5.99
C SER A 42 -6.35 8.70 5.81
N LEU A 43 -6.56 10.02 5.78
CA LEU A 43 -5.50 11.04 5.70
C LEU A 43 -5.32 11.82 7.01
N ARG A 44 -5.86 11.33 8.14
CA ARG A 44 -5.70 12.04 9.42
C ARG A 44 -4.30 11.77 9.96
N GLU A 45 -3.64 12.81 10.43
CA GLU A 45 -2.28 12.71 10.98
C GLU A 45 -2.21 11.75 12.18
N GLU A 46 -3.26 11.68 12.99
CA GLU A 46 -3.35 10.76 14.14
C GLU A 46 -3.37 9.27 13.76
N ASP A 47 -3.65 8.94 12.49
CA ASP A 47 -3.65 7.56 12.00
C ASP A 47 -2.30 7.14 11.40
N GLU A 48 -1.29 8.01 11.35
CA GLU A 48 -0.02 7.72 10.67
C GLU A 48 0.67 6.47 11.24
N LEU A 49 0.68 6.33 12.57
CA LEU A 49 1.23 5.17 13.27
C LEU A 49 0.50 3.85 12.95
N PHE A 50 -0.76 3.90 12.49
CA PHE A 50 -1.48 2.69 12.10
C PHE A 50 -0.92 2.05 10.83
N TYR A 51 -0.31 2.84 9.95
CA TYR A 51 0.26 2.36 8.69
C TYR A 51 1.67 1.78 8.86
N GLU A 52 2.40 2.19 9.90
CA GLU A 52 3.74 1.71 10.20
C GLU A 52 3.75 0.19 10.42
N ASP A 53 4.63 -0.52 9.71
CA ASP A 53 4.78 -1.99 9.74
C ASP A 53 3.46 -2.79 9.56
N ASN A 54 2.41 -2.17 9.00
CA ASN A 54 1.11 -2.80 8.84
C ASN A 54 1.11 -3.76 7.63
N PRO A 55 0.96 -5.09 7.84
CA PRO A 55 1.12 -6.06 6.75
C PRO A 55 0.07 -5.90 5.64
N THR A 56 -1.16 -5.51 5.99
CA THR A 56 -2.24 -5.31 5.02
C THR A 56 -2.01 -4.05 4.19
N PHE A 57 -1.54 -2.98 4.82
CA PHE A 57 -1.11 -1.77 4.12
C PHE A 57 0.05 -2.07 3.15
N ASN A 58 1.10 -2.74 3.63
CA ASN A 58 2.25 -3.11 2.81
C ASN A 58 1.87 -4.01 1.63
N LEU A 59 0.94 -4.96 1.82
CA LEU A 59 0.43 -5.80 0.73
C LEU A 59 -0.30 -4.98 -0.34
N LEU A 60 -1.15 -4.04 0.06
CA LEU A 60 -1.85 -3.16 -0.86
C LEU A 60 -0.88 -2.30 -1.68
N VAL A 61 0.09 -1.68 -1.01
CA VAL A 61 1.14 -0.88 -1.67
C VAL A 61 1.90 -1.71 -2.69
N LEU A 62 2.37 -2.91 -2.30
CA LEU A 62 3.11 -3.80 -3.21
C LEU A 62 2.28 -4.26 -4.41
N ASN A 63 0.98 -4.54 -4.21
CA ASN A 63 0.10 -4.94 -5.32
C ASN A 63 -0.03 -3.82 -6.36
N ILE A 64 -0.12 -2.55 -5.92
CA ILE A 64 -0.21 -1.39 -6.81
C ILE A 64 1.13 -1.19 -7.55
N ILE A 65 2.26 -1.28 -6.86
CA ILE A 65 3.59 -1.18 -7.48
C ILE A 65 3.77 -2.28 -8.54
N ALA A 66 3.47 -3.53 -8.20
CA ALA A 66 3.54 -4.65 -9.14
C ALA A 66 2.65 -4.42 -10.37
N HIS A 67 1.42 -3.95 -10.16
CA HIS A 67 0.50 -3.64 -11.24
C HIS A 67 1.06 -2.60 -12.21
N HIS A 68 1.59 -1.48 -11.70
CA HIS A 68 2.17 -0.44 -12.54
C HIS A 68 3.46 -0.87 -13.26
N ASN A 69 4.31 -1.65 -12.57
CA ASN A 69 5.51 -2.21 -13.17
C ASN A 69 5.19 -3.09 -14.39
N ASP A 70 4.19 -3.96 -14.25
CA ASP A 70 3.80 -4.93 -15.26
C ASP A 70 2.96 -4.28 -16.38
N ASN A 71 2.24 -3.19 -16.09
CA ASN A 71 1.27 -2.56 -16.98
C ASN A 71 1.59 -1.07 -17.19
N ARG A 72 2.66 -0.78 -17.95
CA ARG A 72 3.14 0.59 -18.18
C ARG A 72 2.31 1.42 -19.16
N SER A 73 1.59 0.73 -20.05
CA SER A 73 0.73 1.38 -21.03
C SER A 73 -0.68 1.47 -20.49
N THR A 74 -1.34 2.60 -20.71
CA THR A 74 -2.78 2.78 -20.46
C THR A 74 -3.66 1.99 -21.43
N THR A 75 -3.05 1.37 -22.45
CA THR A 75 -3.70 0.53 -23.45
C THR A 75 -2.94 -0.77 -23.63
N SER A 76 -3.65 -1.88 -23.83
CA SER A 76 -3.07 -3.21 -24.04
C SER A 76 -3.66 -3.85 -25.29
N ASN A 77 -2.84 -4.59 -26.03
CA ASN A 77 -3.29 -5.42 -27.15
C ASN A 77 -3.97 -6.71 -26.66
N GLU A 78 -3.71 -7.10 -25.41
CA GLU A 78 -4.35 -8.22 -24.73
C GLU A 78 -5.39 -7.71 -23.73
N GLN A 79 -6.51 -8.42 -23.59
CA GLN A 79 -7.53 -8.07 -22.60
C GLN A 79 -6.98 -8.31 -21.18
N ALA A 80 -6.80 -7.24 -20.41
CA ALA A 80 -6.55 -7.34 -18.99
C ALA A 80 -7.86 -7.73 -18.29
N PHE A 81 -7.83 -8.81 -17.52
CA PHE A 81 -8.92 -9.14 -16.62
C PHE A 81 -8.62 -8.45 -15.29
N GLU A 82 -9.54 -7.61 -14.80
CA GLU A 82 -9.50 -7.27 -13.38
C GLU A 82 -9.47 -8.58 -12.59
N ILE A 83 -8.55 -8.70 -11.63
CA ILE A 83 -8.67 -9.73 -10.61
C ILE A 83 -9.70 -9.19 -9.62
N PRO A 84 -10.99 -9.58 -9.75
CA PRO A 84 -12.04 -8.95 -9.00
C PRO A 84 -11.92 -9.46 -7.57
N ALA A 85 -11.96 -8.53 -6.61
CA ALA A 85 -12.02 -8.76 -5.17
C ALA A 85 -10.72 -8.78 -4.33
N SER A 86 -9.53 -8.42 -4.83
CA SER A 86 -8.36 -8.25 -3.93
C SER A 86 -8.24 -6.83 -3.37
N SER A 87 -8.08 -5.80 -4.21
CA SER A 87 -7.74 -4.45 -3.71
C SER A 87 -8.87 -3.81 -2.89
N MET A 88 -10.11 -3.84 -3.39
CA MET A 88 -11.23 -3.23 -2.65
C MET A 88 -11.53 -3.96 -1.34
N SER A 89 -11.49 -5.30 -1.33
CA SER A 89 -11.73 -6.07 -0.11
C SER A 89 -10.64 -5.79 0.94
N LEU A 90 -9.37 -5.76 0.52
CA LEU A 90 -8.23 -5.41 1.37
C LEU A 90 -8.35 -3.98 1.92
N ILE A 91 -8.81 -3.03 1.11
CA ILE A 91 -9.08 -1.64 1.57
C ILE A 91 -10.17 -1.63 2.64
N GLN A 92 -11.29 -2.35 2.45
CA GLN A 92 -12.35 -2.41 3.48
C GLN A 92 -11.87 -3.12 4.76
N THR A 93 -11.04 -4.16 4.63
CA THR A 93 -10.37 -4.79 5.78
C THR A 93 -9.48 -3.79 6.50
N LEU A 94 -8.66 -3.03 5.77
CA LEU A 94 -7.75 -2.05 6.34
C LEU A 94 -8.50 -0.92 7.06
N ARG A 95 -9.59 -0.41 6.49
CA ARG A 95 -10.49 0.56 7.14
C ARG A 95 -11.10 0.02 8.43
N SER A 96 -11.52 -1.24 8.43
CA SER A 96 -12.10 -1.90 9.61
C SER A 96 -11.05 -2.08 10.71
N ASN A 97 -9.82 -2.46 10.33
CA ASN A 97 -8.68 -2.55 11.25
C ASN A 97 -8.32 -1.19 11.85
N LEU A 98 -8.36 -0.11 11.05
CA LEU A 98 -8.13 1.25 11.54
C LEU A 98 -9.18 1.65 12.59
N ALA A 99 -10.45 1.36 12.32
CA ALA A 99 -11.53 1.65 13.26
C ALA A 99 -11.33 0.95 14.60
N LYS A 100 -10.82 -0.29 14.61
CA LYS A 100 -10.44 -0.99 15.83
C LYS A 100 -9.22 -0.33 16.50
N TRP A 101 -8.16 -0.08 15.73
CA TRP A 101 -6.92 0.49 16.25
C TRP A 101 -7.15 1.85 16.93
N ARG A 102 -8.00 2.72 16.37
CA ARG A 102 -8.35 4.01 16.99
C ARG A 102 -9.01 3.85 18.36
N LYS A 103 -9.88 2.85 18.53
CA LYS A 103 -10.49 2.57 19.85
C LYS A 103 -9.44 2.15 20.87
N ASP A 104 -8.49 1.34 20.42
CA ASP A 104 -7.45 0.79 21.29
C ASP A 104 -6.36 1.81 21.63
N ASN A 105 -6.15 2.86 20.79
CA ASN A 105 -4.99 3.75 20.90
C ASN A 105 -5.31 5.26 21.03
N ILE A 106 -6.47 5.72 20.56
CA ILE A 106 -6.82 7.16 20.56
C ILE A 106 -7.92 7.46 21.59
N GLU A 107 -8.98 6.65 21.62
CA GLU A 107 -10.08 6.86 22.58
C GLU A 107 -9.61 6.67 24.05
N VAL A 108 -8.61 5.82 24.29
CA VAL A 108 -8.01 5.60 25.62
C VAL A 108 -7.25 6.85 26.13
N ILE A 109 -6.67 7.66 25.24
CA ILE A 109 -5.88 8.85 25.63
C ILE A 109 -6.80 10.00 26.07
N ALA A 110 -8.00 10.09 25.49
CA ALA A 110 -8.97 11.14 25.81
C ALA A 110 -9.68 10.93 27.16
N ASP A 111 -9.78 9.70 27.66
CA ASP A 111 -10.41 9.38 28.96
C ASP A 111 -9.43 9.47 30.15
N GLU A 112 -8.11 9.57 29.89
CA GLU A 112 -7.07 9.72 30.93
C GLU A 112 -6.58 11.17 31.13
N SER A 113 -7.16 12.15 30.43
CA SER A 113 -6.83 13.59 30.53
C SER A 113 -7.95 14.45 31.11
#